data_AF-A0A3L7P5M1-F1
#
_entry.id   AF-A0A3L7P5M1-F1
#
_cell.length_a   1.000
_cell.length_b   1.000
_cell.length_c   1.000
_cell.angle_alpha   90.00
_cell.angle_beta   90.00
_cell.angle_gamma   90.00
#
_symmetry.space_group_name_H-M   'P 1'
#
loop_
_entity.id
_entity.type
_entity.pdbx_description
1 polymer ?
#
loop_
_entity_poly.entity_id
_entity_poly.type
_entity_poly.pdbx_seq_one_letter_code
_entity_poly.pdbx_strand_id
1 'polypeptide(L)'
;MTEADLVQAWHRMGEVFRPWYNDILNSYGNGSERGAQIQLLLMNIMRTLKMRGHNPVQILLNSLKSYVRSGKLAPLPTKITANG
;
A
#
# COMPACT_ATOMS: atom_id res chain seq x y z
N MET A 1 -35.15 -6.75 -28.29
CA MET A 1 -33.84 -6.63 -27.62
C MET A 1 -33.15 -7.97 -27.75
N THR A 2 -32.15 -8.02 -28.61
CA THR A 2 -31.37 -9.23 -28.94
C THR A 2 -30.19 -9.36 -27.98
N GLU A 3 -29.58 -10.54 -27.93
CA GLU A 3 -28.36 -10.78 -27.16
C GLU A 3 -27.22 -9.84 -27.59
N ALA A 4 -27.14 -9.53 -28.89
CA ALA A 4 -26.19 -8.57 -29.43
C ALA A 4 -26.43 -7.14 -28.89
N ASP A 5 -27.69 -6.73 -28.71
CA ASP A 5 -28.04 -5.43 -28.13
C ASP A 5 -27.59 -5.31 -26.67
N LEU A 6 -27.69 -6.40 -25.91
CA LEU A 6 -27.27 -6.46 -24.51
C LEU A 6 -25.74 -6.41 -24.36
N VAL A 7 -25.02 -7.15 -25.21
CA VAL A 7 -23.55 -7.13 -25.22
C VAL A 7 -23.02 -5.74 -25.59
N GLN A 8 -23.64 -5.07 -26.57
CA GLN A 8 -23.30 -3.68 -26.90
C GLN A 8 -23.59 -2.71 -25.76
N ALA A 9 -24.74 -2.85 -25.08
CA ALA A 9 -25.07 -2.03 -23.92
C ALA A 9 -24.03 -2.21 -22.80
N TRP A 10 -23.58 -3.44 -22.56
CA TRP A 10 -22.54 -3.75 -21.58
C TRP A 10 -21.18 -3.13 -21.93
N HIS A 11 -20.75 -3.23 -23.18
CA HIS A 11 -19.51 -2.58 -23.62
C HIS A 11 -19.56 -1.06 -23.47
N ARG A 12 -20.68 -0.42 -23.82
CA ARG A 12 -20.88 1.02 -23.61
C ARG A 12 -20.80 1.41 -22.13
N MET A 13 -21.38 0.62 -21.23
CA MET A 13 -21.25 0.85 -19.79
C MET A 13 -19.81 0.72 -19.32
N GLY A 14 -19.07 -0.28 -19.81
CA GLY A 14 -17.65 -0.45 -19.51
C GLY A 14 -16.80 0.77 -19.87
N GLU A 15 -17.03 1.37 -21.05
CA GLU A 15 -16.31 2.57 -21.48
C GLU A 15 -16.64 3.80 -20.60
N VAL A 16 -17.87 3.90 -20.08
CA VAL A 16 -18.26 4.98 -19.17
C VAL A 16 -17.59 4.84 -17.79
N PHE A 17 -17.42 3.61 -17.30
CA PHE A 17 -16.80 3.37 -15.98
C PHE A 17 -15.27 3.40 -15.99
N ARG A 18 -14.65 3.17 -17.15
CA ARG A 18 -13.20 3.07 -17.28
C ARG A 18 -12.44 4.33 -16.81
N PRO A 19 -12.84 5.57 -17.14
CA PRO A 19 -12.20 6.78 -16.61
C PRO A 19 -12.27 6.88 -15.08
N TRP A 20 -13.45 6.63 -14.49
CA TRP A 20 -13.64 6.66 -13.04
C TRP A 20 -12.77 5.63 -12.31
N TYR A 21 -12.69 4.41 -12.84
CA TYR A 21 -11.81 3.38 -12.30
C TYR A 21 -10.33 3.78 -12.38
N ASN A 22 -9.90 4.33 -13.51
CA ASN A 22 -8.54 4.83 -13.68
C ASN A 22 -8.23 5.99 -12.72
N ASP A 23 -9.19 6.88 -12.45
CA ASP A 23 -9.01 7.96 -11.48
C ASP A 23 -8.85 7.44 -10.05
N ILE A 24 -9.54 6.36 -9.67
CA ILE A 24 -9.32 5.68 -8.37
C ILE A 24 -7.91 5.10 -8.32
N LEU A 25 -7.51 4.35 -9.35
CA LEU A 25 -6.15 3.79 -9.41
C LEU A 25 -5.08 4.89 -9.41
N ASN A 26 -5.32 5.99 -10.12
CA ASN A 26 -4.42 7.14 -10.19
C ASN A 26 -4.49 8.04 -8.97
N SER A 27 -5.47 7.89 -8.08
CA SER A 27 -5.55 8.63 -6.82
C SER A 27 -4.96 7.84 -5.65
N TYR A 28 -5.01 6.50 -5.70
CA TYR A 28 -4.63 5.63 -4.58
C TYR A 28 -3.51 4.63 -4.90
N GLY A 29 -3.13 4.45 -6.16
CA GLY A 29 -2.05 3.58 -6.61
C GLY A 29 -0.73 4.29 -6.87
N ASN A 30 0.24 3.59 -7.45
CA ASN A 30 1.60 4.08 -7.67
C ASN A 30 1.70 5.27 -8.65
N GLY A 31 0.65 5.52 -9.45
CA GLY A 31 0.56 6.68 -10.35
C GLY A 31 0.09 7.96 -9.66
N SER A 32 -0.37 7.88 -8.41
CA SER A 32 -0.81 9.04 -7.62
C SER A 32 0.34 9.64 -6.82
N GLU A 33 0.35 10.97 -6.67
CA GLU A 33 1.32 11.64 -5.79
C GLU A 33 1.24 11.09 -4.35
N ARG A 34 0.00 10.90 -3.85
CA ARG A 34 -0.24 10.36 -2.50
C ARG A 34 0.28 8.93 -2.35
N GLY A 35 0.04 8.07 -3.34
CA GLY A 35 0.49 6.68 -3.36
C GLY A 35 2.01 6.59 -3.46
N ALA A 36 2.61 7.42 -4.32
CA ALA A 36 4.06 7.56 -4.42
C ALA A 36 4.70 8.03 -3.10
N GLN A 37 4.11 9.02 -2.42
CA GLN A 37 4.58 9.48 -1.10
C GLN A 37 4.49 8.38 -0.04
N ILE A 38 3.39 7.63 0.02
CA ILE A 38 3.24 6.50 0.94
C ILE A 38 4.25 5.39 0.63
N GLN A 39 4.47 5.08 -0.65
CA GLN A 39 5.47 4.10 -1.06
C GLN A 39 6.88 4.54 -0.66
N LEU A 40 7.24 5.81 -0.90
CA LEU A 40 8.54 6.37 -0.49
C LEU A 40 8.74 6.28 1.02
N LEU A 41 7.73 6.64 1.81
CA LEU A 41 7.77 6.54 3.26
C LEU A 41 7.97 5.08 3.71
N LEU A 42 7.19 4.15 3.18
CA LEU A 42 7.30 2.72 3.49
C LEU A 42 8.66 2.17 3.08
N MET A 43 9.15 2.50 1.88
CA MET A 43 10.48 2.10 1.42
C MET A 43 11.57 2.61 2.36
N ASN A 44 11.48 3.85 2.83
CA ASN A 44 12.44 4.43 3.77
C ASN A 44 12.43 3.71 5.13
N ILE A 45 11.25 3.41 5.67
CA ILE A 45 11.11 2.63 6.91
C ILE A 45 11.68 1.22 6.74
N MET A 46 11.29 0.51 5.69
CA MET A 46 11.74 -0.85 5.40
C MET A 46 13.26 -0.91 5.21
N ARG A 47 13.83 0.06 4.47
CA ARG A 47 15.28 0.21 4.30
C ARG A 47 15.97 0.47 5.63
N THR A 48 15.45 1.36 6.46
CA THR A 48 16.01 1.68 7.79
C THR A 48 16.05 0.46 8.69
N LEU A 49 14.98 -0.33 8.73
CA LEU A 49 14.91 -1.56 9.52
C LEU A 49 15.91 -2.61 9.02
N LYS A 50 16.04 -2.78 7.69
CA LYS A 50 17.07 -3.67 7.09
C LYS A 50 18.48 -3.21 7.44
N MET A 51 18.79 -1.91 7.33
CA MET A 51 20.10 -1.36 7.69
C MET A 51 20.43 -1.54 9.20
N ARG A 52 19.41 -1.71 10.03
CA ARG A 52 19.54 -2.01 11.46
C ARG A 52 19.64 -3.50 11.79
N GLY A 53 19.63 -4.37 10.77
CA GLY A 53 19.72 -5.82 10.93
C GLY A 53 18.39 -6.54 11.17
N HIS A 54 17.26 -5.84 11.09
CA HIS A 54 15.95 -6.41 11.40
C HIS A 54 15.22 -6.94 10.17
N ASN A 55 14.36 -7.95 10.36
CA ASN A 55 13.36 -8.32 9.37
C ASN A 55 12.24 -7.26 9.37
N PRO A 56 12.13 -6.44 8.32
CA PRO A 56 11.30 -5.25 8.36
C PRO A 56 9.79 -5.57 8.32
N VAL A 57 9.39 -6.67 7.67
CA VAL A 57 7.99 -7.11 7.61
C VAL A 57 7.52 -7.56 8.99
N GLN A 58 8.34 -8.35 9.69
CA GLN A 58 8.02 -8.84 11.03
C GLN A 58 7.92 -7.69 12.04
N ILE A 59 8.84 -6.73 11.98
CA ILE A 59 8.77 -5.54 12.84
C ILE A 59 7.49 -4.73 12.57
N LEU A 60 7.17 -4.43 11.30
CA LEU A 60 5.95 -3.69 10.98
C LEU A 60 4.69 -4.41 11.46
N LEU A 61 4.61 -5.73 11.25
CA LEU A 61 3.47 -6.54 11.69
C LEU A 61 3.30 -6.50 13.21
N ASN A 62 4.38 -6.67 13.96
CA ASN A 62 4.34 -6.65 15.41
C ASN A 62 4.02 -5.26 15.97
N SER A 63 4.60 -4.21 15.38
CA SER A 63 4.29 -2.82 15.73
C SER A 63 2.82 -2.48 15.47
N LEU A 64 2.26 -2.92 14.34
CA LEU A 64 0.85 -2.69 14.03
C LEU A 64 -0.07 -3.46 14.99
N LYS A 65 0.23 -4.73 15.27
CA LYS A 65 -0.52 -5.52 16.27
C LYS A 65 -0.50 -4.86 17.64
N SER A 66 0.65 -4.33 18.07
CA SER A 66 0.79 -3.60 19.33
C SER A 66 0.01 -2.29 19.32
N TYR A 67 0.08 -1.53 18.23
CA TYR A 67 -0.62 -0.25 18.07
C TYR A 67 -2.14 -0.43 18.16
N VAL A 68 -2.70 -1.40 17.42
CA VAL A 68 -4.14 -1.67 17.44
C VAL A 68 -4.65 -2.01 18.83
N ARG A 69 -3.83 -2.68 19.66
CA ARG A 69 -4.21 -3.07 21.03
C ARG A 69 -4.02 -1.97 22.07
N SER A 70 -3.00 -1.12 21.90
CA SER A 70 -2.56 -0.17 22.93
C SER A 70 -2.81 1.30 22.59
N GLY A 71 -3.10 1.62 21.33
CA GLY A 71 -3.13 2.98 20.79
C GLY A 71 -1.76 3.67 20.77
N LYS A 72 -0.68 2.98 21.16
CA LYS A 72 0.67 3.55 21.29
C LYS A 72 1.57 3.04 20.18
N LEU A 73 2.26 3.96 19.52
CA LEU A 73 3.24 3.62 18.50
C LEU A 73 4.47 2.99 19.16
N ALA A 74 4.91 1.84 18.65
CA ALA A 74 6.11 1.18 19.13
C ALA A 74 7.36 2.04 18.84
N PRO A 75 8.33 2.13 19.77
CA PRO A 75 9.58 2.85 19.52
C PRO A 75 10.39 2.16 18.41
N LEU A 76 11.25 2.93 17.74
CA LEU A 76 12.11 2.40 16.68
C LEU A 76 13.08 1.35 17.27
N PRO A 77 13.17 0.13 16.70
CA PRO A 77 14.06 -0.90 17.22
C PRO A 77 15.53 -0.45 17.24
N THR A 78 16.24 -0.81 18.31
CA THR A 78 17.69 -0.60 18.44
C THR A 78 18.44 -1.34 17.34
N LYS A 79 19.57 -0.80 16.88
CA LYS A 79 20.40 -1.47 15.87
C LYS A 79 20.94 -2.78 16.45
N ILE A 80 20.84 -3.88 15.70
CA ILE A 80 21.53 -5.13 16.07
C ILE A 80 23.01 -4.90 15.81
N THR A 81 23.78 -4.70 16.87
CA THR A 81 25.24 -4.74 16.79
C THR A 81 25.64 -6.21 16.77
N ALA A 82 26.49 -6.62 15.82
CA ALA A 82 27.16 -7.90 15.96
C ALA A 82 27.95 -7.84 17.28
N ASN A 83 27.62 -8.70 18.23
CA ASN A 83 28.56 -9.00 19.31
C ASN A 83 29.79 -9.58 18.59
N GLY A 84 30.94 -8.95 18.79
CA GLY A 84 32.22 -9.44 18.23
C GLY A 84 32.49 -10.89 18.61
#